data_AF-A0A6V7KY00-F1
#
_entry.id   AF-A0A6V7KY00-F1
#
_cell.length_a   1.000
_cell.length_b   1.000
_cell.length_c   1.000
_cell.angle_alpha   90.00
_cell.angle_beta   90.00
_cell.angle_gamma   90.00
#
_symmetry.space_group_name_H-M   'P 1'
#
loop_
_entity.id
_entity.type
_entity.pdbx_description
1 polymer ?
#
loop_
_entity_poly.entity_id
_entity_poly.type
_entity_poly.pdbx_seq_one_letter_code
_entity_poly.pdbx_strand_id
1 'polypeptide(L)' 'PINFDSPRGGISLVTEKGHVTSSRLLIQKAIQKDSGLYSCAPSNANPSSIRVHILN' A
#
# COMPACT_ATOMS: atom_id res chain seq x y z
N PRO A 1 -3.69 5.04 -9.83
CA PRO A 1 -2.98 4.09 -8.94
C PRO A 1 -2.56 4.79 -7.66
N ILE A 2 -2.92 4.26 -6.49
CA ILE A 2 -2.39 4.77 -5.22
C ILE A 2 -0.99 4.21 -5.03
N ASN A 3 -0.06 5.12 -4.77
CA ASN A 3 1.32 4.79 -4.44
C ASN A 3 1.76 5.66 -3.26
N PHE A 4 2.86 5.29 -2.62
CA PHE A 4 3.45 6.07 -1.53
C PHE A 4 3.85 7.50 -1.93
N ASP A 5 3.98 7.76 -3.24
CA ASP A 5 4.25 9.08 -3.83
C ASP A 5 2.98 9.83 -4.28
N SER A 6 1.83 9.48 -3.70
CA SER A 6 0.55 10.12 -4.07
C SER A 6 0.46 11.55 -3.51
N PRO A 7 0.04 12.55 -4.32
CA PRO A 7 -0.04 13.95 -3.91
C PRO A 7 -1.14 14.23 -2.85
N ARG A 8 -1.96 13.23 -2.55
CA ARG A 8 -3.07 13.34 -1.60
C ARG A 8 -2.62 13.59 -0.16
N GLY A 9 -1.39 13.20 0.18
CA GLY A 9 -0.91 13.20 1.56
C GLY A 9 -1.61 12.14 2.41
N GLY A 10 -1.07 11.88 3.61
CA GLY A 10 -1.61 10.86 4.53
C GLY A 10 -1.37 9.42 4.09
N ILE A 11 -0.53 9.19 3.06
CA ILE A 11 -0.05 7.86 2.68
C ILE A 11 1.39 7.74 3.19
N SER A 12 1.68 6.65 3.90
CA SER A 12 3.01 6.34 4.41
C SER A 12 3.35 4.89 4.15
N LEU A 13 4.60 4.63 3.75
CA LEU A 13 5.12 3.28 3.57
C LEU A 13 6.18 3.04 4.64
N VAL A 14 5.90 2.10 5.53
CA VAL A 14 6.84 1.68 6.57
C VAL A 14 7.44 0.35 6.14
N THR A 15 8.76 0.33 5.98
CA THR A 15 9.49 -0.91 5.68
C THR A 15 10.33 -1.30 6.89
N GLU A 16 10.00 -2.43 7.48
CA GLU A 16 10.76 -3.02 8.58
C GLU A 16 11.69 -4.08 8.02
N LYS A 17 13.00 -3.84 8.16
CA LYS A 17 14.04 -4.77 7.74
C LYS A 17 14.43 -5.63 8.93
N GLY A 18 14.41 -6.95 8.72
CA GLY A 18 14.79 -7.95 9.72
C GLY A 18 15.00 -9.31 9.04
N HIS A 19 14.92 -10.40 9.81
CA HIS A 19 14.99 -11.75 9.26
C HIS A 19 13.88 -12.02 8.22
N VAL A 20 12.74 -11.36 8.41
CA VAL A 20 11.69 -11.19 7.40
C VAL A 20 11.52 -9.69 7.17
N THR A 21 11.63 -9.25 5.92
CA THR A 21 11.34 -7.86 5.58
C THR A 21 9.84 -7.69 5.42
N SER A 22 9.24 -6.77 6.17
CA SER A 22 7.81 -6.48 6.09
C SER A 22 7.59 -5.05 5.61
N SER A 23 6.65 -4.88 4.68
CA SER A 23 6.25 -3.56 4.18
C SER A 23 4.79 -3.29 4.55
N ARG A 24 4.53 -2.14 5.17
CA ARG A 24 3.20 -1.70 5.60
C ARG A 24 2.86 -0.39 4.92
N LEU A 25 1.80 -0.41 4.12
CA LEU A 25 1.20 0.78 3.53
C LEU A 25 0.09 1.29 4.46
N LEU A 26 0.25 2.51 4.95
CA LEU A 26 -0.70 3.21 5.82
C LEU A 26 -1.38 4.32 5.03
N ILE A 27 -2.72 4.34 5.03
CA ILE A 27 -3.52 5.35 4.33
C ILE A 27 -4.46 5.99 5.34
N GLN A 28 -4.25 7.28 5.60
CA GLN A 28 -5.08 8.07 6.51
C GLN A 28 -6.22 8.75 5.76
N LYS A 29 -7.36 8.91 6.45
CA LYS A 29 -8.58 9.56 5.93
C LYS A 29 -9.05 8.94 4.60
N ALA A 30 -9.05 7.62 4.47
CA ALA A 30 -9.29 6.96 3.20
C ALA A 30 -10.70 7.26 2.63
N ILE A 31 -10.80 7.42 1.31
CA ILE A 31 -12.02 7.76 0.55
C ILE A 31 -12.32 6.69 -0.50
N GLN A 32 -13.53 6.67 -1.05
CA GLN A 32 -13.92 5.71 -2.09
C GLN A 32 -12.95 5.65 -3.29
N LYS A 33 -12.34 6.78 -3.69
CA LYS A 33 -11.34 6.85 -4.78
C LYS A 33 -10.05 6.07 -4.50
N ASP A 34 -9.81 5.70 -3.25
CA ASP A 34 -8.68 4.86 -2.87
C ASP A 34 -8.95 3.37 -3.07
N SER A 35 -10.18 2.98 -3.38
CA SER A 35 -10.50 1.60 -3.76
C SER A 35 -9.69 1.20 -4.99
N GLY A 36 -9.18 -0.03 -5.02
CA GLY A 36 -8.36 -0.48 -6.13
C GLY A 36 -7.62 -1.77 -5.87
N LEU A 37 -6.74 -2.12 -6.81
CA LEU A 37 -5.80 -3.22 -6.67
C LEU A 37 -4.51 -2.69 -6.05
N TYR A 38 -4.14 -3.24 -4.91
CA TYR A 38 -2.92 -2.95 -4.18
C TYR A 38 -1.95 -4.12 -4.36
N SER A 39 -0.76 -3.83 -4.88
CA SER A 39 0.25 -4.84 -5.16
C SER A 39 1.49 -4.59 -4.33
N CYS A 40 1.95 -5.63 -3.63
CA CYS A 40 3.25 -5.69 -3.00
C CYS A 40 4.22 -6.38 -3.95
N ALA A 41 5.22 -5.66 -4.44
CA ALA A 41 6.20 -6.15 -5.42
C ALA A 41 7.63 -5.95 -4.88
N PRO A 42 8.15 -6.88 -4.05
CA PRO A 42 9.54 -6.84 -3.62
C PRO A 42 10.49 -7.13 -4.80
N SER A 43 11.73 -6.63 -4.75
CA SER A 43 12.71 -6.80 -5.83
C SER A 43 13.24 -8.24 -5.98
N ASN A 44 13.07 -9.06 -4.95
CA ASN A 44 13.65 -10.40 -4.83
C ASN A 44 12.62 -11.53 -4.68
N ALA A 45 11.31 -11.24 -4.81
CA ALA A 45 10.26 -12.24 -4.70
C ALA A 45 9.07 -11.89 -5.59
N ASN A 46 8.19 -12.87 -5.79
CA ASN A 46 7.02 -12.68 -6.65
C ASN A 46 6.06 -11.62 -6.07
N PRO A 47 5.48 -10.76 -6.91
CA PRO A 47 4.51 -9.79 -6.47
C PRO A 47 3.21 -10.48 -6.01
N SER A 48 2.61 -9.94 -4.96
CA SER A 48 1.31 -10.36 -4.45
C SER A 48 0.34 -9.19 -4.49
N SER A 49 -0.92 -9.43 -4.85
CA SER A 49 -1.91 -8.37 -5.02
C SER A 49 -3.19 -8.67 -4.26
N ILE A 50 -3.79 -7.62 -3.69
CA ILE A 50 -5.08 -7.66 -3.00
C ILE A 50 -5.98 -6.56 -3.55
N ARG A 51 -7.29 -6.80 -3.57
CA ARG A 51 -8.27 -5.77 -3.93
C ARG A 51 -8.84 -5.16 -2.66
N VAL A 52 -8.71 -3.83 -2.53
CA VAL A 52 -9.26 -3.08 -1.40
C VAL A 52 -10.47 -2.31 -1.89
N HIS A 53 -11.54 -2.37 -1.12
CA HIS A 53 -12.75 -1.58 -1.36
C HIS A 53 -13.10 -0.78 -0.12
N ILE A 54 -13.25 0.53 -0.29
CA ILE A 54 -13.59 1.45 0.78
C ILE A 54 -15.06 1.80 0.65
N LEU A 55 -15.82 1.42 1.67
CA LEU A 55 -17.25 1.68 1.80
C LEU A 55 -17.44 2.92 2.70
N ASN A 56 -18.50 3.70 2.42
CA ASN A 56 -18.94 4.81 3.27
C ASN A 56 -19.92 4.32 4.32
#